data_AF-A0A7X8HE32-F1
#
_entry.id   AF-A0A7X8HE32-F1
#
_cell.length_a   1.000
_cell.length_b   1.000
_cell.length_c   1.000
_cell.angle_alpha   90.00
_cell.angle_beta   90.00
_cell.angle_gamma   90.00
#
_symmetry.space_group_name_H-M   'P 1'
#
loop_
_entity.id
_entity.type
_entity.pdbx_description
1 polymer ?
#
loop_
_entity_poly.entity_id
_entity_poly.type
_entity_poly.pdbx_seq_one_letter_code
_entity_poly.pdbx_strand_id
1 'polypeptide(L)'
;GGIVDEEGLYRALADGILSGAAIDTWYTYPPKGETVGAPSRFPIHELPNVVLSPHVAGSTWEAVANNAVQTVDNVAEWLRTGTCASKVDLRASY
;
A
#
# COMPACT_ATOMS: atom_id res chain seq x y z
N GLY A 1 1.74 -2.32 4.91
CA GLY A 1 2.17 -3.43 5.77
C GLY A 1 1.89 -3.21 7.25
N GLY A 2 2.32 -2.11 7.86
CA GLY A 2 2.40 -1.97 9.33
C GLY A 2 1.12 -1.97 10.18
N ILE A 3 -0.04 -2.36 9.63
CA ILE A 3 -1.28 -2.55 10.41
C ILE A 3 -1.31 -3.94 11.06
N VAL A 4 -0.80 -4.95 10.35
CA VAL A 4 -0.76 -6.34 10.85
C VAL A 4 0.57 -6.58 11.56
N ASP A 5 0.58 -7.38 12.62
CA ASP A 5 1.83 -7.79 13.27
C ASP A 5 2.64 -8.69 12.32
N GLU A 6 3.81 -8.22 11.91
CA GLU A 6 4.61 -8.86 10.86
C GLU A 6 5.09 -10.26 11.26
N GLU A 7 5.54 -10.43 12.49
CA GLU A 7 6.06 -11.70 13.00
C GLU A 7 4.96 -12.70 13.29
N GLY A 8 3.88 -12.26 13.93
CA GLY A 8 2.70 -13.06 14.18
C GLY A 8 2.08 -13.58 12.90
N LEU A 9 1.99 -12.74 11.85
CA LEU A 9 1.51 -13.17 10.54
C LEU A 9 2.40 -14.24 9.93
N TYR A 10 3.73 -14.01 9.91
CA TYR A 10 4.67 -14.99 9.36
C TYR A 10 4.59 -16.34 10.08
N ARG A 11 4.63 -16.33 11.42
CA ARG A 11 4.56 -17.56 12.24
C ARG A 11 3.23 -18.28 12.03
N ALA A 12 2.10 -17.57 12.04
CA ALA A 12 0.80 -18.19 11.86
C ALA A 12 0.64 -18.84 10.48
N LEU A 13 1.23 -18.27 9.43
CA LEU A 13 1.24 -18.86 8.09
C LEU A 13 2.21 -20.04 7.97
N ALA A 14 3.41 -19.93 8.54
CA ALA A 14 4.43 -20.98 8.52
C ALA A 14 4.01 -22.21 9.35
N ASP A 15 3.37 -21.99 10.49
CA ASP A 15 2.86 -23.05 11.39
C ASP A 15 1.51 -23.64 10.91
N GLY A 16 0.95 -23.13 9.81
CA GLY A 16 -0.32 -23.60 9.25
C GLY A 16 -1.56 -23.24 10.08
N ILE A 17 -1.43 -22.33 11.06
CA ILE A 17 -2.56 -21.79 11.83
C ILE A 17 -3.50 -21.02 10.90
N LEU A 18 -2.92 -20.21 10.00
CA LEU A 18 -3.63 -19.59 8.89
C LEU A 18 -3.44 -20.43 7.63
N SER A 19 -4.55 -20.72 6.95
CA SER A 19 -4.53 -21.50 5.71
C SER A 19 -3.86 -20.77 4.54
N GLY A 20 -3.73 -19.44 4.62
CA GLY A 20 -3.02 -18.62 3.63
C GLY A 20 -3.31 -17.14 3.77
N ALA A 21 -2.63 -16.33 2.95
CA ALA A 21 -2.79 -14.88 2.88
C ALA A 21 -2.58 -14.34 1.46
N ALA A 22 -3.32 -13.28 1.11
CA ALA A 22 -3.06 -12.45 -0.06
C ALA A 22 -2.66 -11.04 0.42
N ILE A 23 -1.47 -10.58 0.04
CA ILE A 23 -0.89 -9.35 0.60
C ILE A 23 -0.37 -8.46 -0.54
N ASP A 24 -0.97 -7.28 -0.69
CA ASP A 24 -0.51 -6.27 -1.65
C ASP A 24 0.42 -5.24 -1.00
N THR A 25 0.20 -4.86 0.26
CA THR A 25 1.04 -3.85 0.93
C THR A 25 2.19 -4.50 1.69
N TRP A 26 3.39 -3.93 1.56
CA TRP A 26 4.60 -4.52 2.14
C TRP A 26 4.93 -3.90 3.50
N TYR A 27 5.72 -4.61 4.30
CA TYR A 27 6.29 -4.12 5.55
C TYR A 27 7.56 -3.30 5.27
N THR A 28 8.35 -3.76 4.32
CA THR A 28 9.53 -3.05 3.82
C THR A 28 9.33 -2.75 2.34
N TYR A 29 9.53 -1.48 1.96
CA TYR A 29 9.51 -1.06 0.56
C TYR A 29 10.95 -0.89 0.05
N PRO A 30 11.20 -1.10 -1.26
CA PRO A 30 12.51 -0.86 -1.84
C PRO A 30 13.02 0.55 -1.51
N PRO A 31 14.33 0.71 -1.27
CA PRO A 31 14.94 2.02 -1.11
C PRO A 31 14.63 2.94 -2.30
N LYS A 32 14.70 4.25 -2.06
CA LYS A 32 14.44 5.25 -3.11
C LYS A 32 15.38 5.01 -4.30
N GLY A 33 14.80 4.81 -5.48
CA GLY A 33 15.54 4.58 -6.72
C GLY A 33 15.74 3.10 -7.07
N GLU A 34 15.36 2.19 -6.17
CA GLU A 34 15.34 0.75 -6.42
C GLU A 34 13.93 0.28 -6.76
N THR A 35 13.85 -0.78 -7.57
CA THR A 35 12.59 -1.42 -7.98
C THR A 35 12.44 -2.84 -7.42
N VAL A 36 13.45 -3.32 -6.70
CA VAL A 36 13.51 -4.67 -6.14
C VAL A 36 13.80 -4.56 -4.65
N GLY A 37 13.10 -5.37 -3.85
CA GLY A 37 13.30 -5.42 -2.42
C GLY A 37 12.48 -6.55 -1.80
N ALA A 38 12.88 -6.99 -0.61
CA ALA A 38 12.10 -7.95 0.15
C ALA A 38 10.85 -7.27 0.74
N PRO A 39 9.66 -7.89 0.64
CA PRO A 39 8.41 -7.29 1.12
C PRO A 39 8.31 -7.25 2.66
N SER A 40 9.16 -8.02 3.35
CA SER A 40 9.14 -8.27 4.79
C SER A 40 10.54 -8.63 5.29
N ARG A 41 10.78 -8.46 6.59
CA ARG A 41 11.98 -8.98 7.27
C ARG A 41 12.01 -10.51 7.36
N PHE A 42 10.85 -11.16 7.19
CA PHE A 42 10.72 -12.62 7.11
C PHE A 42 10.53 -13.06 5.65
N PRO A 43 10.90 -14.30 5.29
CA PRO A 43 10.73 -14.85 3.94
C PRO A 43 9.27 -15.22 3.65
N ILE A 44 8.32 -14.32 3.93
CA ILE A 44 6.88 -14.56 3.74
C ILE A 44 6.52 -14.85 2.27
N HIS A 45 7.34 -14.38 1.34
CA HIS A 45 7.20 -14.62 -0.10
C HIS A 45 7.61 -16.04 -0.54
N GLU A 46 8.28 -16.80 0.32
CA GLU A 46 8.66 -18.19 0.07
C GLU A 46 7.58 -19.18 0.54
N LEU A 47 6.59 -18.71 1.31
CA LEU A 47 5.54 -19.57 1.85
C LEU A 47 4.54 -19.97 0.74
N PRO A 48 4.27 -21.27 0.54
CA PRO A 48 3.43 -21.74 -0.56
C PRO A 48 1.95 -21.37 -0.42
N ASN A 49 1.52 -20.99 0.79
CA ASN A 49 0.16 -20.53 1.10
C ASN A 49 0.02 -18.99 1.04
N VAL A 50 0.98 -18.28 0.45
CA VAL A 50 0.96 -16.82 0.34
C VAL A 50 0.97 -16.38 -1.12
N VAL A 51 0.08 -15.43 -1.44
CA VAL A 51 0.08 -14.71 -2.72
C VAL A 51 0.45 -13.26 -2.45
N LEU A 52 1.45 -12.75 -3.16
CA LEU A 52 1.94 -11.38 -3.02
C LEU A 52 1.78 -10.60 -4.33
N SER A 53 1.45 -9.32 -4.20
CA SER A 53 1.58 -8.32 -5.26
C SER A 53 2.42 -7.14 -4.78
N PRO A 54 3.14 -6.44 -5.68
CA PRO A 54 4.07 -5.36 -5.32
C PRO A 54 3.40 -4.01 -5.07
N HIS A 55 2.40 -3.94 -4.20
CA HIS A 55 1.62 -2.74 -3.89
C HIS A 55 1.01 -2.08 -5.12
N VAL A 56 0.30 -2.89 -5.91
CA VAL A 56 -0.27 -2.50 -7.21
C VAL A 56 -1.75 -2.85 -7.33
N ALA A 57 -2.43 -3.23 -6.24
CA ALA A 57 -3.87 -3.55 -6.30
C ALA A 57 -4.71 -2.38 -6.81
N GLY A 58 -4.28 -1.13 -6.54
CA GLY A 58 -4.92 0.09 -7.04
C GLY A 58 -4.36 0.62 -8.37
N SER A 59 -3.38 -0.05 -8.97
CA SER A 59 -2.62 0.47 -10.12
C SER A 59 -3.17 -0.03 -11.46
N THR A 60 -4.48 0.11 -11.68
CA THR A 60 -5.09 -0.16 -12.99
C THR A 60 -5.05 1.07 -13.88
N TRP A 61 -5.20 0.89 -15.20
CA TRP A 61 -5.23 2.00 -16.16
C TRP A 61 -6.33 3.01 -15.84
N GLU A 62 -7.51 2.52 -15.50
CA GLU A 62 -8.67 3.34 -15.14
C GLU A 62 -8.42 4.09 -13.82
N ALA A 63 -7.87 3.41 -12.81
CA ALA A 63 -7.58 4.02 -11.52
C ALA A 63 -6.53 5.12 -11.63
N VAL A 64 -5.44 4.87 -12.38
CA VAL A 64 -4.38 5.87 -12.62
C VAL A 64 -4.93 7.08 -13.38
N ALA A 65 -5.75 6.87 -14.41
CA ALA A 65 -6.38 7.97 -15.16
C ALA A 65 -7.31 8.81 -14.26
N ASN A 66 -8.16 8.15 -13.46
CA ASN A 66 -9.06 8.83 -12.54
C ASN A 66 -8.29 9.60 -11.45
N ASN A 67 -7.22 9.03 -10.90
CA ASN A 67 -6.38 9.69 -9.90
C ASN A 67 -5.71 10.93 -10.47
N ALA A 68 -5.26 10.89 -11.73
CA ALA A 68 -4.67 12.06 -12.40
C ALA A 68 -5.68 13.20 -12.53
N VAL A 69 -6.91 12.91 -12.98
CA VAL A 69 -7.99 13.90 -13.08
C VAL A 69 -8.32 14.50 -11.71
N GLN A 70 -8.56 13.66 -10.70
CA GLN A 70 -8.86 14.12 -9.33
C GLN A 70 -7.74 14.96 -8.72
N THR A 71 -6.48 14.64 -9.03
CA THR A 71 -5.34 15.42 -8.56
C THR A 71 -5.33 16.81 -9.20
N VAL A 72 -5.54 16.89 -10.52
CA VAL A 72 -5.58 18.17 -11.24
C VAL A 72 -6.74 19.03 -10.74
N ASP A 73 -7.93 18.45 -10.59
CA ASP A 73 -9.12 19.17 -10.13
C ASP A 73 -8.93 19.74 -8.72
N ASN A 74 -8.39 18.94 -7.78
CA ASN A 74 -8.09 19.40 -6.42
C ASN A 74 -7.08 20.57 -6.41
N VAL A 75 -6.03 20.49 -7.21
CA VAL A 75 -5.01 21.56 -7.31
C VAL A 75 -5.61 22.82 -7.92
N ALA A 76 -6.40 22.69 -8.99
CA ALA A 76 -7.04 23.81 -9.67
C ALA A 76 -8.05 24.53 -8.77
N GLU A 77 -8.86 23.77 -8.02
CA GLU A 77 -9.80 24.34 -7.04
C GLU A 77 -9.04 25.10 -5.95
N TRP A 78 -8.01 24.49 -5.37
CA TRP A 78 -7.19 25.12 -4.33
C TRP A 78 -6.59 26.45 -4.78
N LEU A 79 -6.01 26.50 -5.99
CA LEU A 79 -5.43 27.74 -6.53
C LEU A 79 -6.46 28.85 -6.72
N ARG A 80 -7.73 28.50 -6.95
CA ARG A 80 -8.81 29.46 -7.18
C ARG A 80 -9.49 29.92 -5.90
N THR A 81 -9.71 29.03 -4.93
CA THR A 81 -10.56 29.30 -3.76
C THR A 81 -9.83 29.24 -2.43
N GLY A 82 -8.61 28.68 -2.39
CA GLY A 82 -7.91 28.33 -1.16
C GLY A 82 -8.49 27.09 -0.44
N THR A 83 -9.35 26.32 -1.12
CA THR A 83 -9.94 25.07 -0.59
C THR A 83 -9.98 24.01 -1.68
N CYS A 84 -10.09 22.73 -1.31
CA CYS A 84 -10.33 21.64 -2.26
C CYS A 84 -11.12 20.51 -1.60
N ALA A 85 -11.79 19.71 -2.42
CA ALA A 85 -12.61 18.57 -1.95
C ALA A 85 -11.81 17.55 -1.12
N SER A 86 -10.57 17.24 -1.50
CA SER A 86 -9.74 16.21 -0.86
C SER A 86 -8.64 16.78 0.04
N LYS A 87 -8.91 17.89 0.73
CA LYS A 87 -7.94 18.49 1.66
C LYS A 87 -7.65 17.54 2.82
N VAL A 88 -6.36 17.20 3.02
CA VAL A 88 -5.87 16.49 4.20
C VAL A 88 -5.11 17.48 5.08
N ASP A 89 -5.53 17.63 6.34
CA ASP A 89 -4.89 18.49 7.33
C ASP A 89 -4.35 17.65 8.49
N LEU A 90 -3.03 17.45 8.51
CA LEU A 90 -2.35 16.64 9.53
C LEU A 90 -2.44 17.24 10.94
N ARG A 91 -2.77 18.53 11.09
CA ARG A 91 -2.91 19.19 12.39
C ARG A 91 -4.34 19.11 12.92
N ALA A 92 -5.32 19.04 12.01
CA ALA A 92 -6.72 18.90 12.39
C ALA A 92 -7.05 17.52 12.96
N SER A 93 -6.20 16.51 12.70
CA SER A 93 -6.51 15.08 12.95
C SER A 93 -7.79 14.63 12.23
N TYR A 94 -8.04 13.31 12.20
CA TYR A 94 -9.16 12.72 11.44
C TYR A 94 -10.53 13.08 12.01
#